data_AF-A0A1Q6XEL7-F1
#
_entry.id   AF-A0A1Q6XEL7-F1
#
_cell.length_a   1.000
_cell.length_b   1.000
_cell.length_c   1.000
_cell.angle_alpha   90.00
_cell.angle_beta   90.00
_cell.angle_gamma   90.00
#
_symmetry.space_group_name_H-M   'P 1'
#
loop_
_entity.id
_entity.type
_entity.pdbx_description
1 polymer ?
#
loop_
_entity_poly.entity_id
_entity_poly.type
_entity_poly.pdbx_seq_one_letter_code
_entity_poly.pdbx_strand_id
1 'polypeptide(L)' 'MKYIRSFALFWWNFIVGDDWRVAAGLAVALGLTYLLTHEGVNAWWLLPVAIVLLLAGSLWRETRRAS' A
#
# COMPACT_ATOMS: atom_id res chain seq x y z
N MET A 1 9.12 -13.94 -22.35
CA MET A 1 8.84 -14.47 -20.99
C MET A 1 9.77 -13.93 -19.89
N LYS A 2 11.07 -13.68 -20.19
CA LYS A 2 12.03 -13.11 -19.20
C LYS A 2 11.62 -11.74 -18.65
N TYR A 3 11.08 -10.86 -19.49
CA TYR A 3 10.67 -9.51 -19.09
C TYR A 3 9.48 -9.48 -18.11
N ILE A 4 8.46 -10.32 -18.33
CA ILE A 4 7.30 -10.42 -17.43
C ILE A 4 7.73 -10.95 -16.06
N ARG A 5 8.61 -11.95 -16.03
CA ARG A 5 9.15 -12.50 -14.78
C ARG A 5 9.98 -11.46 -14.01
N SER A 6 10.85 -10.72 -14.69
CA SER A 6 11.63 -9.63 -14.07
C SER A 6 10.74 -8.49 -13.59
N PHE A 7 9.66 -8.17 -14.31
CA PHE A 7 8.69 -7.17 -13.89
C PHE A 7 7.92 -7.61 -12.64
N ALA A 8 7.40 -8.84 -12.61
CA ALA A 8 6.73 -9.39 -11.42
C ALA A 8 7.68 -9.49 -10.21
N LEU A 9 8.93 -9.92 -10.41
CA LEU A 9 9.95 -9.94 -9.36
C LEU A 9 10.37 -8.54 -8.92
N PHE A 10 10.37 -7.56 -9.81
CA PHE A 10 10.63 -6.18 -9.46
C PHE A 10 9.52 -5.65 -8.55
N TRP A 11 8.25 -5.83 -8.93
CA TRP A 11 7.12 -5.49 -8.06
C TRP A 11 7.13 -6.25 -6.74
N TRP A 12 7.49 -7.54 -6.75
CA TRP A 12 7.64 -8.33 -5.53
C TRP A 12 8.75 -7.78 -4.63
N ASN A 13 9.95 -7.50 -5.15
CA ASN A 13 11.04 -6.94 -4.35
C ASN A 13 10.76 -5.49 -3.91
N PHE A 14 10.06 -4.70 -4.73
CA PHE A 14 9.69 -3.33 -4.40
C PHE A 14 8.58 -3.27 -3.34
N ILE A 15 7.55 -4.12 -3.43
CA ILE A 15 6.41 -4.12 -2.49
C ILE A 15 6.72 -4.94 -1.24
N VAL A 16 7.33 -6.12 -1.39
CA VAL A 16 7.57 -7.08 -0.29
C VAL A 16 8.98 -6.93 0.28
N GLY A 17 9.97 -6.62 -0.55
CA GLY A 17 11.38 -6.55 -0.16
C GLY A 17 11.82 -5.21 0.46
N ASP A 18 11.27 -4.08 0.01
CA ASP A 18 11.60 -2.74 0.54
C ASP A 18 10.86 -2.46 1.86
N ASP A 19 9.56 -2.77 1.92
CA ASP A 19 8.72 -2.35 3.04
C ASP A 19 7.44 -3.20 3.21
N TRP A 20 7.53 -4.34 3.90
CA TRP A 20 6.40 -5.25 4.18
C TRP A 20 5.17 -4.56 4.80
N ARG A 21 5.37 -3.40 5.42
CA ARG A 21 4.32 -2.57 6.03
C ARG A 21 3.43 -1.91 4.98
N VAL A 22 3.98 -1.53 3.84
CA VAL A 22 3.22 -0.99 2.71
C VAL A 22 2.33 -2.09 2.13
N ALA A 23 2.86 -3.30 1.97
CA ALA A 23 2.07 -4.46 1.54
C ALA A 23 0.92 -4.76 2.53
N ALA A 24 1.20 -4.73 3.84
CA ALA A 24 0.17 -4.90 4.87
C ALA A 24 -0.88 -3.78 4.86
N GLY A 25 -0.44 -2.52 4.72
CA GLY A 25 -1.34 -1.36 4.59
C GLY A 25 -2.23 -1.44 3.36
N LEU A 26 -1.69 -1.90 2.23
CA LEU A 26 -2.45 -2.11 1.01
C LEU A 26 -3.48 -3.24 1.15
N ALA A 27 -3.10 -4.36 1.78
CA ALA A 27 -4.02 -5.46 2.05
C ALA A 27 -5.18 -5.02 2.96
N VAL A 28 -4.89 -4.24 4.01
CA VAL A 28 -5.90 -3.67 4.90
C VAL A 28 -6.81 -2.69 4.14
N ALA A 29 -6.24 -1.79 3.32
CA ALA A 29 -7.01 -0.83 2.52
C ALA A 29 -7.94 -1.54 1.53
N LEU A 30 -7.47 -2.58 0.85
CA LEU A 30 -8.29 -3.39 -0.07
C LEU A 30 -9.39 -4.15 0.68
N GLY A 31 -9.08 -4.73 1.85
CA GLY A 31 -10.07 -5.40 2.69
C GLY A 31 -11.17 -4.45 3.18
N LEU A 32 -10.80 -3.25 3.63
CA LEU A 32 -11.75 -2.20 4.02
C LEU A 32 -12.56 -1.69 2.83
N THR A 33 -11.95 -1.53 1.65
CA THR A 33 -12.65 -1.16 0.42
C THR A 33 -13.72 -2.20 0.12
N TYR A 34 -13.34 -3.49 0.11
CA TYR A 34 -14.27 -4.59 -0.17
C TYR A 34 -15.45 -4.58 0.79
N LEU A 35 -15.21 -4.52 2.10
CA LEU A 35 -16.26 -4.47 3.12
C LEU A 35 -17.20 -3.29 2.92
N LEU A 36 -16.66 -2.08 2.72
CA LEU A 36 -17.46 -0.87 2.51
C LEU A 36 -18.31 -0.96 1.24
N THR A 37 -17.73 -1.45 0.14
CA THR A 37 -18.48 -1.63 -1.12
C THR A 37 -19.52 -2.73 -1.02
N HIS A 38 -19.29 -3.78 -0.22
CA HIS A 38 -20.24 -4.86 -0.01
C HIS A 38 -21.48 -4.39 0.76
N GLU A 39 -21.30 -3.47 1.71
CA GLU A 39 -22.37 -2.78 2.44
C GLU A 39 -23.04 -1.65 1.62
N GLY A 40 -22.68 -1.49 0.34
CA GLY A 40 -23.25 -0.48 -0.56
C GLY A 40 -22.70 0.93 -0.36
N VAL A 41 -21.64 1.10 0.43
CA VAL A 41 -20.98 2.40 0.64
C VAL A 41 -20.06 2.72 -0.52
N ASN A 42 -20.19 3.93 -1.07
CA ASN A 42 -19.28 4.42 -2.10
C ASN A 42 -17.91 4.76 -1.47
N ALA A 43 -16.97 3.81 -1.56
CA ALA A 43 -15.65 3.86 -0.93
C ALA A 43 -14.61 4.73 -1.68
N TRP A 44 -15.05 5.66 -2.54
CA TRP A 44 -14.17 6.55 -3.30
C TRP A 44 -13.17 7.34 -2.44
N TRP A 45 -13.53 7.64 -1.18
CA TRP A 45 -12.70 8.37 -0.22
C TRP A 45 -11.62 7.50 0.43
N LEU A 46 -11.72 6.18 0.35
CA LEU A 46 -10.81 5.28 1.04
C LEU A 46 -9.42 5.27 0.41
N LEU A 47 -9.35 5.31 -0.92
CA LEU A 47 -8.09 5.40 -1.67
C LEU A 47 -7.28 6.67 -1.33
N PRO A 48 -7.84 7.90 -1.36
CA PRO A 48 -7.10 9.08 -0.95
C PRO A 48 -6.66 9.05 0.52
N VAL A 49 -7.50 8.52 1.42
CA VAL A 49 -7.11 8.34 2.84
C VAL A 49 -5.94 7.36 2.97
N ALA A 50 -5.98 6.23 2.26
CA ALA A 50 -4.90 5.25 2.27
C ALA A 50 -3.58 5.85 1.76
N ILE A 51 -3.63 6.66 0.69
CA ILE A 51 -2.45 7.36 0.15
C ILE A 51 -1.86 8.33 1.20
N VAL A 52 -2.70 9.14 1.85
CA VAL A 52 -2.24 10.07 2.89
C VAL A 52 -1.60 9.31 4.05
N LEU A 53 -2.19 8.20 4.49
CA LEU A 53 -1.63 7.38 5.57
C LEU A 53 -0.28 6.75 5.21
N LEU A 54 -0.14 6.23 3.98
CA LEU A 54 1.12 5.67 3.49
C LEU A 54 2.22 6.74 3.41
N LEU A 55 1.88 7.93 2.90
CA LEU A 55 2.81 9.05 2.80
C LEU A 55 3.20 9.60 4.18
N ALA A 56 2.24 9.76 5.09
CA ALA A 56 2.52 10.18 6.46
C ALA A 56 3.39 9.16 7.21
N GLY A 57 3.13 7.86 7.03
CA GLY A 57 3.94 6.79 7.61
C GLY A 57 5.38 6.78 7.07
N SER A 58 5.55 6.98 5.76
CA SER A 58 6.86 7.11 5.12
C SER A 58 7.62 8.33 5.64
N LEU A 59 6.97 9.50 5.67
CA LEU A 59 7.58 10.75 6.14
C LEU A 59 7.96 10.68 7.63
N TRP A 60 7.09 10.10 8.46
CA TRP A 60 7.37 9.94 9.90
C TRP A 60 8.57 9.03 10.16
N ARG A 61 8.79 8.04 9.30
CA ARG A 61 9.93 7.14 9.46
C ARG A 61 11.22 7.82 9.06
N GLU A 62 11.25 8.49 7.91
CA GLU A 62 12.45 9.18 7.43
C GLU A 62 12.85 10.31 8.40
N THR A 63 11.88 11.02 8.96
CA THR A 63 12.14 12.02 10.00
C THR A 63 12.68 11.41 11.31
N ARG A 64 12.21 10.23 11.73
CA ARG A 64 12.76 9.51 12.90
C ARG A 64 14.11 8.85 12.67
N ARG A 65 14.45 8.50 11.43
CA ARG A 65 15.77 7.94 11.08
C ARG A 65 16.86 9.02 10.99
N ALA A 66 16.47 10.27 10.76
CA ALA A 66 17.38 11.40 10.64
C ALA A 66 17.68 12.13 11.97
N SER A 67 17.06 11.71 13.08
CA SER A 67 17.31 12.21 14.45
C SER A 67 18.07 11.18 15.26
#